data_AF-A0A158A556-F1
#
_entry.id   AF-A0A158A556-F1
#
_cell.length_a   1.000
_cell.length_b   1.000
_cell.length_c   1.000
_cell.angle_alpha   90.00
_cell.angle_beta   90.00
_cell.angle_gamma   90.00
#
_symmetry.space_group_name_H-M   'P 1'
#
loop_
_entity.id
_entity.type
_entity.pdbx_description
1 polymer ?
#
loop_
_entity_poly.entity_id
_entity_poly.type
_entity_poly.pdbx_seq_one_letter_code
_entity_poly.pdbx_strand_id
1 'polypeptide(L)'
;MNPIFDEKTRDGEIARALNIALHALSVHSGAQVTMEGETFTINFTRESAAIMHALKLLGVQPTETLPAPDLDAFALRKKNPGGLARDF
;
A
#
# COMPACT_ATOMS: atom_id res chain seq x y z
N MET A 1 3.54 -17.58 5.25
CA MET A 1 3.91 -16.35 4.53
C MET A 1 4.30 -16.77 3.13
N ASN A 2 3.69 -16.16 2.12
CA ASN A 2 3.82 -16.59 0.74
C ASN A 2 5.22 -16.26 0.19
N PRO A 3 5.93 -17.20 -0.47
CA PRO A 3 7.27 -16.94 -0.99
C PRO A 3 7.32 -15.87 -2.10
N ILE A 4 6.18 -15.57 -2.75
CA ILE A 4 6.10 -14.56 -3.82
C ILE A 4 6.63 -13.19 -3.38
N PHE A 5 6.55 -12.86 -2.09
CA PHE A 5 7.04 -11.59 -1.56
C PHE A 5 8.57 -11.47 -1.54
N ASP A 6 9.29 -12.58 -1.59
CA ASP A 6 10.77 -12.61 -1.64
C ASP A 6 11.30 -12.79 -3.08
N GLU A 7 10.43 -13.15 -4.02
CA GLU A 7 10.83 -13.41 -5.40
C GLU A 7 11.18 -12.12 -6.15
N LYS A 8 12.35 -12.12 -6.82
CA LYS A 8 12.78 -11.03 -7.72
C LYS A 8 12.22 -11.22 -9.13
N THR A 9 10.97 -11.65 -9.22
CA THR A 9 10.21 -11.86 -10.46
C THR A 9 9.23 -10.71 -10.63
N ARG A 10 8.68 -10.55 -11.84
CA ARG A 10 7.59 -9.58 -12.11
C ARG A 10 6.45 -9.74 -11.11
N ASP A 11 6.02 -10.97 -10.89
CA ASP A 11 4.87 -11.27 -10.05
C ASP A 11 5.19 -11.00 -8.56
N GLY A 12 6.43 -11.25 -8.13
CA GLY A 12 6.91 -10.85 -6.81
C GLY A 12 6.98 -9.33 -6.61
N GLU A 13 7.41 -8.58 -7.62
CA GLU A 13 7.38 -7.11 -7.58
C GLU A 13 5.95 -6.58 -7.49
N ILE A 14 5.02 -7.14 -8.28
CA ILE A 14 3.60 -6.77 -8.22
C ILE A 14 3.03 -7.10 -6.83
N ALA A 15 3.33 -8.28 -6.28
CA ALA A 15 2.86 -8.67 -4.95
C ALA A 15 3.35 -7.70 -3.86
N ARG A 16 4.63 -7.30 -3.87
CA ARG A 16 5.18 -6.30 -2.94
C ARG A 16 4.50 -4.93 -3.09
N ALA A 17 4.28 -4.48 -4.33
CA ALA A 17 3.62 -3.19 -4.58
C ALA A 17 2.18 -3.18 -4.05
N LEU A 18 1.44 -4.27 -4.32
CA LEU A 18 0.08 -4.46 -3.80
C LEU A 18 0.03 -4.53 -2.28
N ASN A 19 1.02 -5.16 -1.64
CA ASN A 19 1.14 -5.20 -0.18
C ASN A 19 1.35 -3.80 0.43
N ILE A 20 2.21 -2.97 -0.19
CA ILE A 20 2.39 -1.57 0.22
C ILE A 20 1.09 -0.79 0.10
N ALA A 21 0.39 -0.91 -1.03
CA ALA A 21 -0.88 -0.24 -1.25
C ALA A 21 -1.93 -0.67 -0.23
N LEU A 22 -2.09 -1.98 -0.01
CA LEU A 22 -3.05 -2.52 0.95
C LEU A 22 -2.74 -2.05 2.37
N HIS A 23 -1.46 -1.99 2.76
CA HIS A 23 -1.06 -1.47 4.05
C HIS A 23 -1.48 0.00 4.22
N ALA A 24 -1.16 0.86 3.25
CA ALA A 24 -1.54 2.28 3.30
C ALA A 24 -3.06 2.46 3.41
N LEU A 25 -3.84 1.74 2.60
CA LEU A 25 -5.30 1.80 2.66
C LEU A 25 -5.84 1.28 4.00
N SER A 26 -5.25 0.23 4.55
CA SER A 26 -5.67 -0.34 5.84
C SER A 26 -5.39 0.62 7.01
N VAL A 27 -4.27 1.35 6.97
CA VAL A 27 -3.92 2.35 7.99
C VAL A 27 -4.87 3.55 7.95
N HIS A 28 -5.32 3.96 6.76
CA HIS A 28 -6.16 5.16 6.60
C HIS A 28 -7.67 4.88 6.53
N SER A 29 -8.08 3.63 6.32
CA SER A 29 -9.49 3.26 6.33
C SER A 29 -10.07 3.45 7.74
N GLY A 30 -11.20 4.15 7.82
CA GLY A 30 -11.81 4.56 9.09
C GLY A 30 -11.29 5.89 9.63
N ALA A 31 -10.29 6.52 8.99
CA ALA A 31 -9.88 7.87 9.36
C ALA A 31 -11.00 8.87 9.11
N GLN A 32 -11.21 9.79 10.05
CA GLN A 32 -12.10 10.92 9.85
C GLN A 32 -11.35 12.08 9.22
N VAL A 33 -11.92 12.64 8.16
CA VAL A 33 -11.38 13.80 7.47
C VAL A 33 -12.45 14.87 7.40
N THR A 34 -12.04 16.10 7.72
CA THR A 34 -12.88 17.29 7.59
C THR A 34 -12.49 18.06 6.35
N MET A 35 -13.41 18.28 5.42
CA MET A 35 -13.24 19.13 4.25
C MET A 35 -14.44 20.05 4.13
N GLU A 36 -14.20 21.34 3.87
CA GLU A 36 -15.25 22.35 3.68
C GLU A 36 -16.28 22.42 4.84
N GLY A 37 -15.86 22.08 6.06
CA GLY A 37 -16.71 22.07 7.25
C GLY A 37 -17.52 20.79 7.46
N GLU A 38 -17.46 19.84 6.52
CA GLU A 38 -18.08 18.52 6.65
C GLU A 38 -17.05 17.47 7.06
N THR A 39 -17.43 16.59 7.99
CA THR A 39 -16.59 15.46 8.41
C THR A 39 -17.14 14.17 7.85
N PHE A 40 -16.28 13.40 7.18
CA PHE A 40 -16.61 12.09 6.67
C PHE A 40 -15.55 11.06 7.06
N THR A 41 -15.97 9.80 7.12
CA THR A 41 -15.08 8.66 7.35
C THR A 41 -14.59 8.14 6.02
N ILE A 42 -13.27 8.11 5.83
CA ILE A 42 -12.66 7.48 4.67
C ILE A 42 -12.93 5.98 4.72
N ASN A 43 -13.42 5.43 3.61
CA ASN A 43 -13.72 4.02 3.47
C ASN A 43 -13.04 3.45 2.22
N PHE A 44 -12.01 2.63 2.42
CA PHE A 44 -11.29 1.94 1.35
C PHE A 44 -11.66 0.46 1.21
N THR A 45 -12.83 0.04 1.71
CA THR A 45 -13.23 -1.38 1.69
C THR A 45 -13.22 -1.97 0.28
N ARG A 46 -13.62 -1.18 -0.73
CA ARG A 46 -13.70 -1.66 -2.12
C ARG A 46 -12.32 -1.82 -2.75
N GLU A 47 -11.44 -0.85 -2.54
CA GLU A 47 -10.07 -0.82 -3.02
C GLU A 47 -9.25 -1.93 -2.37
N SER A 48 -9.38 -2.10 -1.05
CA SER A 48 -8.75 -3.20 -0.32
C SER A 48 -9.24 -4.56 -0.82
N ALA A 49 -10.54 -4.71 -1.11
CA ALA A 49 -11.07 -5.96 -1.66
C ALA A 49 -10.51 -6.26 -3.07
N ALA A 50 -10.35 -5.25 -3.93
CA ALA A 50 -9.74 -5.40 -5.24
C ALA A 50 -8.27 -5.82 -5.16
N ILE A 51 -7.50 -5.22 -4.24
CA ILE A 51 -6.10 -5.59 -4.01
C ILE A 51 -6.00 -7.03 -3.46
N MET A 52 -6.84 -7.40 -2.50
CA MET A 52 -6.89 -8.77 -1.97
C MET A 52 -7.22 -9.79 -3.05
N HIS A 53 -8.11 -9.44 -3.99
CA HIS A 53 -8.39 -10.28 -5.14
C HIS A 53 -7.16 -10.46 -6.05
N ALA A 54 -6.44 -9.38 -6.35
CA ALA A 54 -5.21 -9.44 -7.14
C ALA A 54 -4.11 -10.29 -6.45
N LEU A 55 -3.92 -10.12 -5.14
CA LEU A 55 -3.00 -10.97 -4.36
C LEU A 55 -3.38 -12.46 -4.42
N LYS A 56 -4.68 -12.77 -4.40
CA LYS A 56 -5.16 -14.14 -4.58
C LYS A 56 -4.81 -14.73 -5.95
N LEU A 57 -4.87 -13.92 -7.03
CA LEU A 57 -4.46 -14.35 -8.37
C LEU A 57 -2.95 -14.64 -8.43
N LEU A 58 -2.15 -13.98 -7.59
CA LEU A 58 -0.72 -14.22 -7.42
C LEU A 58 -0.40 -15.39 -6.47
N GLY A 59 -1.44 -16.14 -6.04
CA GLY A 59 -1.28 -17.32 -5.20
C GLY A 59 -1.25 -17.06 -3.70
N VAL A 60 -1.45 -15.81 -3.25
CA VAL A 60 -1.52 -15.45 -1.82
C VAL A 60 -2.89 -15.87 -1.25
N GLN A 61 -2.90 -16.73 -0.22
CA GLN A 61 -4.16 -17.13 0.38
C GLN A 61 -4.72 -16.03 1.29
N PRO A 62 -6.06 -15.83 1.35
CA PRO A 62 -6.68 -14.80 2.18
C PRO A 62 -6.38 -14.90 3.69
N THR A 63 -6.04 -16.09 4.18
CA THR A 63 -5.72 -16.34 5.60
C THR A 63 -4.24 -16.19 5.90
N GLU A 64 -3.40 -15.91 4.90
CA GLU A 64 -1.98 -15.70 5.13
C GLU A 64 -1.69 -14.32 5.71
N THR A 65 -0.84 -14.30 6.73
CA THR A 65 -0.23 -13.06 7.19
C THR A 65 0.69 -12.52 6.12
N LEU A 66 0.40 -11.31 5.65
CA LEU A 66 1.26 -10.56 4.74
C LEU A 66 2.50 -10.05 5.49
N PRO A 67 3.67 -9.99 4.84
CA PRO A 67 4.85 -9.38 5.45
C PRO A 67 4.61 -7.88 5.70
N ALA A 68 5.37 -7.30 6.64
CA ALA A 68 5.44 -5.84 6.75
C ALA A 68 5.91 -5.25 5.40
N PRO A 69 5.28 -4.18 4.91
CA PRO A 69 5.68 -3.56 3.66
C PRO A 69 7.08 -2.96 3.76
N ASP A 70 7.94 -3.28 2.81
CA ASP A 70 9.22 -2.59 2.62
C ASP A 70 9.02 -1.40 1.68
N LEU A 71 8.93 -0.19 2.25
CA LEU A 71 8.72 1.05 1.51
C LEU A 71 9.97 1.49 0.71
N ASP A 72 11.14 0.95 1.05
CA ASP A 72 12.40 1.23 0.36
C ASP A 72 12.66 0.23 -0.79
N ALA A 73 11.90 -0.88 -0.86
CA ALA A 73 12.04 -1.93 -1.87
C ALA A 73 11.99 -1.42 -3.32
N PHE A 74 11.25 -0.34 -3.56
CA PHE A 74 11.07 0.25 -4.88
C PHE A 74 11.98 1.46 -5.15
N ALA A 75 12.89 1.78 -4.22
CA ALA A 75 13.72 2.98 -4.28
C ALA A 75 12.90 4.27 -4.56
N LEU A 76 11.64 4.32 -4.12
CA LEU A 76 10.71 5.44 -4.37
C LEU A 76 11.21 6.77 -3.80
N ARG A 77 12.23 6.71 -2.93
CA ARG A 77 12.86 7.85 -2.28
C ARG A 77 14.10 8.43 -3.01
N LYS A 78 14.48 7.96 -4.21
CA LYS A 78 15.64 8.52 -4.96
C LYS A 78 15.27 9.61 -6.00
N LYS A 79 14.70 10.73 -5.53
CA LYS A 79 14.83 12.15 -6.00
C LYS A 79 13.79 12.99 -5.23
N ASN A 80 14.15 13.95 -4.37
CA ASN A 80 14.87 15.20 -4.67
C ASN A 80 15.86 15.60 -3.55
N PRO A 81 17.15 15.87 -3.86
CA PRO A 81 18.06 16.56 -2.95
C PRO A 81 17.88 18.10 -2.93
N GLY A 82 16.71 18.62 -3.29
CA GLY A 82 16.42 20.06 -3.24
C GLY A 82 14.93 20.32 -3.36
N GLY A 83 14.32 20.94 -2.36
CA GLY A 83 12.91 21.29 -2.41
C GLY A 83 12.20 21.39 -1.06
N LEU A 84 12.84 22.02 -0.07
CA LEU A 84 12.12 22.79 0.94
C LEU A 84 12.87 24.12 1.05
N ALA A 85 12.65 24.98 0.05
CA ALA A 85 12.74 26.41 0.30
C ALA A 85 11.67 26.71 1.35
N ARG A 86 12.12 26.90 2.58
CA ARG A 86 11.39 27.74 3.53
C ARG A 86 11.42 29.13 2.92
N ASP A 87 10.29 29.61 2.43
CA ASP A 87 10.08 31.03 2.18
C ASP A 87 8.58 31.32 2.32
N PHE A 88 8.29 32.11 3.37
CA PHE A 88 7.05 32.79 3.78
C PHE A 88 5.93 31.95 4.42
#